data_AF-A0A8T4NSH5-F1
#
_entry.id   AF-A0A8T4NSH5-F1
#
_cell.length_a   1.000
_cell.length_b   1.000
_cell.length_c   1.000
_cell.angle_alpha   90.00
_cell.angle_beta   90.00
_cell.angle_gamma   90.00
#
_symmetry.space_group_name_H-M   'P 1'
#
loop_
_entity.id
_entity.type
_entity.pdbx_description
1 polymer ?
#
loop_
_entity_poly.entity_id
_entity_poly.type
_entity_poly.pdbx_seq_one_letter_code
_entity_poly.pdbx_strand_id
1 'polypeptide(L)'
;MKILLKAEKNDMLNKLKEDYGISDFNPIILKFGKEKYRFFTGKLGSHMLAELDEDLRIENIGLYLAREQDSRFRIAFDALHILKNKINKNIIEIDDNQAQEWMKGFSLSLNTEGNFKVIRYKNDWLGCGKNSDGKIQNNVPKERRLKSNAHL
;
A
#
# COMPACT_ATOMS: atom_id res chain seq x y z
N MET A 1 1.21 20.12 -1.15
CA MET A 1 1.53 18.82 -0.49
C MET A 1 1.82 19.06 1.00
N LYS A 2 1.61 18.09 1.90
CA LYS A 2 2.07 18.20 3.31
C LYS A 2 3.21 17.20 3.57
N ILE A 3 4.34 17.66 4.07
CA ILE A 3 5.40 16.78 4.58
C ILE A 3 5.03 16.39 6.02
N LEU A 4 5.05 15.09 6.35
CA LEU A 4 4.75 14.65 7.71
C LEU A 4 5.86 15.06 8.68
N LEU A 5 5.44 15.63 9.82
CA LEU A 5 6.35 15.90 10.94
C LEU A 5 6.72 14.60 11.67
N LYS A 6 7.75 14.67 12.52
CA LYS A 6 8.28 13.50 13.24
C LYS A 6 7.21 12.70 13.98
N ALA A 7 6.31 13.36 14.72
CA ALA A 7 5.24 12.70 15.47
C ALA A 7 4.25 11.97 14.55
N GLU A 8 3.74 12.65 13.51
CA GLU A 8 2.80 12.07 12.55
C GLU A 8 3.43 10.91 11.76
N LYS A 9 4.69 11.07 11.35
CA LYS A 9 5.46 10.02 10.69
C LYS A 9 5.62 8.80 11.59
N ASN A 10 5.96 9.00 12.86
CA ASN A 10 6.13 7.89 13.80
C ASN A 10 4.80 7.14 14.05
N ASP A 11 3.68 7.85 14.20
CA ASP A 11 2.35 7.25 14.32
C ASP A 11 2.03 6.37 13.09
N MET A 12 2.26 6.90 11.89
CA MET A 12 2.07 6.14 10.66
C MET A 12 2.97 4.89 10.58
N LEU A 13 4.26 5.03 10.87
CA LEU A 13 5.21 3.92 10.83
C LEU A 13 4.87 2.85 11.87
N ASN A 14 4.38 3.22 13.05
CA ASN A 14 3.90 2.29 14.06
C ASN A 14 2.69 1.49 13.56
N LYS A 15 1.71 2.15 12.95
CA LYS A 15 0.55 1.47 12.35
C LYS A 15 0.97 0.50 11.24
N LEU A 16 1.92 0.89 10.39
CA LEU A 16 2.48 -0.02 9.36
C LEU A 16 3.22 -1.21 9.97
N LYS A 17 3.94 -1.01 11.09
CA LYS A 17 4.62 -2.09 11.82
C LYS A 17 3.62 -3.04 12.50
N GLU A 18 2.53 -2.50 13.05
CA GLU A 18 1.45 -3.31 13.63
C GLU A 18 0.78 -4.16 12.56
N ASP A 19 0.34 -3.54 11.45
CA ASP A 19 -0.45 -4.20 10.42
C ASP A 19 0.40 -5.11 9.50
N TYR A 20 1.64 -4.75 9.18
CA TYR A 20 2.43 -5.46 8.16
C TYR A 20 3.79 -5.94 8.65
N GLY A 21 4.20 -5.54 9.85
CA GLY A 21 5.52 -5.88 10.39
C GLY A 21 6.68 -5.11 9.77
N ILE A 22 6.41 -4.05 9.02
CA ILE A 22 7.43 -3.24 8.34
C ILE A 22 8.31 -2.52 9.37
N SER A 23 9.58 -2.92 9.45
CA SER A 23 10.64 -2.24 10.19
C SER A 23 11.68 -1.62 9.25
N ASP A 24 12.55 -0.77 9.79
CA ASP A 24 13.71 -0.20 9.10
C ASP A 24 13.33 0.51 7.78
N PHE A 25 12.23 1.26 7.83
CA PHE A 25 11.72 2.07 6.73
C PHE A 25 11.57 3.52 7.20
N ASN A 26 12.49 4.39 6.76
CA ASN A 26 12.59 5.76 7.25
C ASN A 26 12.67 6.83 6.13
N PRO A 27 11.81 6.80 5.10
CA PRO A 27 11.82 7.80 4.03
C PRO A 27 11.23 9.15 4.48
N ILE A 28 11.27 10.15 3.61
CA ILE A 28 10.39 11.32 3.76
C ILE A 28 8.97 10.87 3.39
N ILE A 29 8.00 11.16 4.26
CA ILE A 29 6.58 10.84 4.02
C ILE A 29 5.82 12.10 3.67
N LEU A 30 5.02 12.01 2.62
CA LEU A 30 4.29 13.11 2.02
C LEU A 30 2.81 12.76 1.98
N LYS A 31 1.96 13.66 2.45
CA LYS A 31 0.51 13.55 2.41
C LYS A 31 -0.05 14.42 1.29
N PHE A 32 -0.81 13.80 0.40
CA PHE A 32 -1.53 14.42 -0.70
C PHE A 32 -3.04 14.33 -0.43
N GLY A 33 -3.67 15.47 -0.16
CA GLY A 33 -5.08 15.51 0.24
C GLY A 33 -5.33 14.85 1.60
N LYS A 34 -6.53 14.26 1.77
CA LYS A 34 -6.97 13.74 3.07
C LYS A 34 -6.40 12.37 3.44
N GLU A 35 -6.22 11.49 2.46
CA GLU A 35 -5.99 10.06 2.72
C GLU A 35 -4.77 9.47 1.98
N LYS A 36 -4.16 10.18 1.03
CA LYS A 36 -3.10 9.60 0.20
C LYS A 36 -1.73 9.93 0.77
N TYR A 37 -0.93 8.91 0.97
CA TYR A 37 0.43 9.03 1.47
C TYR A 37 1.41 8.53 0.41
N ARG A 38 2.50 9.24 0.24
CA ARG A 38 3.61 8.91 -0.66
C ARG A 38 4.90 8.88 0.15
N PHE A 39 5.89 8.14 -0.35
CA PHE A 39 7.24 8.20 0.20
C PHE A 39 8.24 8.70 -0.83
N PHE A 40 9.26 9.40 -0.35
CA PHE A 40 10.35 9.93 -1.15
C PHE A 40 11.70 9.57 -0.52
N THR A 41 12.61 9.05 -1.34
CA THR A 41 13.98 8.63 -0.97
C THR A 41 15.05 9.32 -1.82
N GLY A 42 14.69 10.37 -2.56
CA GLY A 42 15.65 11.14 -3.35
C GLY A 42 16.54 12.04 -2.49
N LYS A 43 17.42 12.79 -3.14
CA LYS A 43 18.44 13.61 -2.47
C LYS A 43 17.91 14.92 -1.87
N LEU A 44 16.72 15.35 -2.27
CA LEU A 44 16.12 16.60 -1.77
C LEU A 44 15.65 16.42 -0.33
N GLY A 45 16.11 17.29 0.56
CA GLY A 45 15.63 17.35 1.93
C GLY A 45 14.21 17.91 2.01
N SER A 46 13.56 17.73 3.17
CA SER A 46 12.20 18.23 3.40
C SER A 46 12.03 19.72 3.15
N HIS A 47 13.05 20.53 3.48
CA HIS A 47 13.03 21.98 3.24
C HIS A 47 12.91 22.32 1.75
N MET A 48 13.83 21.77 0.94
CA MET A 48 13.83 21.99 -0.51
C MET A 48 12.55 21.47 -1.17
N LEU A 49 12.00 20.36 -0.66
CA LEU A 49 10.71 19.85 -1.15
C LEU A 49 9.55 20.78 -0.85
N ALA A 50 9.57 21.48 0.28
CA ALA A 50 8.54 22.46 0.62
C ALA A 50 8.66 23.71 -0.25
N GLU A 51 9.88 24.23 -0.45
CA GLU A 51 10.15 25.36 -1.35
C GLU A 51 9.68 25.05 -2.78
N LEU A 52 10.05 23.89 -3.32
CA LEU A 52 9.61 23.49 -4.66
C LEU A 52 8.09 23.34 -4.80
N ASP A 53 7.40 22.88 -3.75
CA ASP A 53 5.94 22.77 -3.76
C ASP A 53 5.24 24.13 -3.69
N GLU A 54 5.84 25.11 -3.02
CA GLU A 54 5.35 26.49 -2.97
C GLU A 54 5.49 27.17 -4.34
N ASP A 55 6.64 27.01 -5.00
CA ASP A 55 6.93 27.67 -6.28
C ASP A 55 6.21 27.02 -7.47
N LEU A 56 6.20 25.68 -7.53
CA LEU A 56 5.75 24.92 -8.71
C LEU A 56 4.40 24.25 -8.53
N ARG A 57 3.90 24.16 -7.28
CA ARG A 57 2.73 23.35 -6.91
C ARG A 57 2.89 21.90 -7.38
N ILE A 58 3.61 21.09 -6.61
CA ILE A 58 3.93 19.71 -6.99
C ILE A 58 2.64 18.87 -7.00
N GLU A 59 2.27 18.39 -8.18
CA GLU A 59 1.12 17.49 -8.35
C GLU A 59 1.45 16.05 -7.91
N ASN A 60 2.68 15.57 -8.16
CA ASN A 60 3.14 14.25 -7.74
C ASN A 60 4.66 14.23 -7.51
N ILE A 61 5.09 13.61 -6.41
CA ILE A 61 6.49 13.26 -6.17
C ILE A 61 6.60 11.99 -5.32
N GLY A 62 7.64 11.20 -5.56
CA GLY A 62 7.83 9.91 -4.89
C GLY A 62 6.78 8.87 -5.26
N LEU A 63 6.82 7.73 -4.57
CA LEU A 63 5.93 6.60 -4.84
C LEU A 63 4.69 6.66 -3.97
N TYR A 64 3.52 6.31 -4.53
CA TYR A 64 2.30 6.17 -3.76
C TYR A 64 2.45 5.02 -2.76
N LEU A 65 2.48 5.34 -1.47
CA LEU A 65 2.78 4.40 -0.39
C LEU A 65 1.52 3.67 0.08
N ALA A 66 0.52 4.44 0.47
CA ALA A 66 -0.64 3.91 1.15
C ALA A 66 -1.84 4.87 1.07
N ARG A 67 -3.02 4.30 1.29
CA ARG A 67 -4.24 5.06 1.58
C ARG A 67 -4.62 4.86 3.04
N GLU A 68 -4.90 5.96 3.73
CA GLU A 68 -5.52 5.90 5.05
C GLU A 68 -7.01 5.55 4.92
N GLN A 69 -7.44 4.53 5.66
CA GLN A 69 -8.82 4.04 5.72
C GLN A 69 -9.06 3.51 7.13
N ASP A 70 -10.15 3.93 7.79
CA ASP A 70 -10.51 3.50 9.14
C ASP A 70 -9.36 3.66 10.16
N SER A 71 -8.67 4.81 10.10
CA SER A 71 -7.51 5.14 10.94
C SER A 71 -6.29 4.22 10.79
N ARG A 72 -6.29 3.37 9.76
CA ARG A 72 -5.25 2.40 9.40
C ARG A 72 -4.76 2.66 7.97
N PHE A 73 -3.70 1.98 7.53
CA PHE A 73 -3.07 2.24 6.24
C PHE A 73 -3.13 1.02 5.33
N ARG A 74 -3.80 1.13 4.19
CA ARG A 74 -3.76 0.14 3.12
C ARG A 74 -2.57 0.42 2.21
N ILE A 75 -1.60 -0.49 2.15
CA ILE A 75 -0.44 -0.36 1.25
C ILE A 75 -0.90 -0.35 -0.21
N ALA A 76 -0.35 0.57 -1.01
CA ALA A 76 -0.61 0.65 -2.44
C ALA A 76 0.08 -0.50 -3.19
N PHE A 77 -0.51 -0.92 -4.30
CA PHE A 77 -0.06 -2.07 -5.08
C PHE A 77 1.44 -2.01 -5.43
N ASP A 78 1.93 -0.88 -5.96
CA ASP A 78 3.35 -0.75 -6.33
C ASP A 78 4.29 -0.61 -5.12
N ALA A 79 3.85 0.06 -4.06
CA ALA A 79 4.64 0.18 -2.83
C ALA A 79 4.83 -1.18 -2.15
N LEU A 80 3.88 -2.11 -2.29
CA LEU A 80 4.01 -3.48 -1.79
C LEU A 80 5.29 -4.14 -2.32
N HIS A 81 5.57 -3.99 -3.62
CA HIS A 81 6.75 -4.61 -4.22
C HIS A 81 8.07 -4.03 -3.72
N ILE A 82 8.09 -2.73 -3.38
CA ILE A 82 9.25 -2.09 -2.75
C ILE A 82 9.44 -2.58 -1.31
N LEU A 83 8.33 -2.81 -0.61
CA LEU A 83 8.31 -3.15 0.82
C LEU A 83 8.30 -4.65 1.09
N LYS A 84 8.20 -5.51 0.07
CA LYS A 84 7.99 -6.96 0.22
C LYS A 84 8.97 -7.65 1.17
N ASN A 85 10.25 -7.27 1.14
CA ASN A 85 11.29 -7.86 2.00
C ASN A 85 11.20 -7.39 3.47
N LYS A 86 10.33 -6.42 3.77
CA LYS A 86 10.08 -5.87 5.10
C LYS A 86 8.74 -6.32 5.66
N ILE A 87 7.86 -6.92 4.85
CA ILE A 87 6.53 -7.36 5.27
C ILE A 87 6.62 -8.78 5.84
N ASN A 88 6.13 -8.95 7.07
CA ASN A 88 6.13 -10.24 7.76
C ASN A 88 4.84 -10.52 8.57
N LYS A 89 3.83 -9.63 8.51
CA LYS A 89 2.52 -9.82 9.15
C LYS A 89 1.36 -9.68 8.16
N ASN A 90 0.22 -10.27 8.54
CA ASN A 90 -1.04 -10.21 7.80
C ASN A 90 -0.93 -10.64 6.32
N ILE A 91 -0.04 -11.60 6.06
CA ILE A 91 0.12 -12.23 4.75
C ILE A 91 -0.85 -13.43 4.68
N ILE A 92 -1.57 -13.55 3.56
CA ILE A 92 -2.37 -14.71 3.23
C ILE A 92 -1.82 -15.31 1.94
N GLU A 93 -1.50 -16.60 2.02
CA GLU A 93 -1.19 -17.43 0.86
C GLU A 93 -2.50 -17.92 0.26
N ILE A 94 -2.69 -17.74 -1.04
CA ILE A 94 -3.89 -18.15 -1.76
C ILE A 94 -3.58 -19.23 -2.80
N ASP A 95 -4.59 -20.03 -3.15
CA ASP A 95 -4.44 -21.07 -4.18
C ASP A 95 -4.53 -20.52 -5.61
N ASP A 96 -4.33 -21.40 -6.60
CA ASP A 96 -4.35 -21.04 -8.03
C ASP A 96 -5.69 -20.41 -8.47
N ASN A 97 -6.82 -20.94 -7.98
CA ASN A 97 -8.15 -20.45 -8.35
C ASN A 97 -8.40 -19.06 -7.75
N GLN A 98 -8.09 -18.90 -6.46
CA GLN A 98 -8.19 -17.63 -5.75
C GLN A 98 -7.26 -16.58 -6.38
N ALA A 99 -6.06 -16.96 -6.81
CA ALA A 99 -5.14 -16.04 -7.48
C ALA A 99 -5.70 -15.53 -8.81
N GLN A 100 -6.31 -16.43 -9.61
CA GLN A 100 -7.00 -16.06 -10.84
C GLN A 100 -8.17 -15.11 -10.58
N GLU A 101 -9.02 -15.41 -9.59
CA GLU A 101 -10.13 -14.55 -9.20
C GLU A 101 -9.65 -13.17 -8.72
N TRP A 102 -8.66 -13.16 -7.84
CA TRP A 102 -8.06 -11.94 -7.30
C TRP A 102 -7.48 -11.06 -8.42
N MET A 103 -6.72 -11.66 -9.34
CA MET A 103 -6.11 -10.91 -10.44
C MET A 103 -7.12 -10.47 -11.50
N LYS A 104 -8.30 -11.10 -11.59
CA LYS A 104 -9.45 -10.57 -12.37
C LYS A 104 -10.19 -9.45 -11.67
N GLY A 105 -9.86 -9.15 -10.41
CA GLY A 105 -10.48 -8.09 -9.61
C GLY A 105 -11.61 -8.56 -8.70
N PHE A 106 -11.81 -9.87 -8.55
CA PHE A 106 -12.79 -10.42 -7.62
C PHE A 106 -12.23 -10.40 -6.19
N SER A 107 -13.15 -10.27 -5.23
CA SER A 107 -12.84 -10.30 -3.80
C SER A 107 -12.91 -11.75 -3.30
N LEU A 108 -12.12 -12.07 -2.28
CA LEU A 108 -12.04 -13.43 -1.75
C LEU A 108 -12.93 -13.57 -0.51
N SER A 109 -13.71 -14.64 -0.45
CA SER A 109 -14.50 -15.00 0.73
C SER A 109 -13.64 -15.84 1.69
N LEU A 110 -12.85 -15.16 2.52
CA LEU A 110 -11.93 -15.79 3.47
C LEU A 110 -12.13 -15.16 4.84
N ASN A 111 -12.51 -15.98 5.82
CA ASN A 111 -12.65 -15.52 7.20
C ASN A 111 -11.27 -15.42 7.85
N THR A 112 -10.88 -14.20 8.24
CA THR A 112 -9.57 -13.91 8.79
C THR A 112 -9.64 -12.68 9.70
N GLU A 113 -8.66 -12.51 10.58
CA GLU A 113 -8.58 -11.37 11.51
C GLU A 113 -7.77 -10.20 10.95
N GLY A 114 -7.87 -9.02 11.54
CA GLY A 114 -7.08 -7.84 11.14
C GLY A 114 -7.67 -7.07 9.95
N ASN A 115 -7.30 -5.80 9.82
CA ASN A 115 -7.98 -4.85 8.91
C ASN A 115 -7.58 -4.99 7.44
N PHE A 116 -6.31 -5.31 7.18
CA PHE A 116 -5.76 -5.43 5.84
C PHE A 116 -4.98 -6.72 5.70
N LYS A 117 -5.02 -7.29 4.50
CA LYS A 117 -4.33 -8.53 4.16
C LYS A 117 -3.47 -8.34 2.93
N VAL A 118 -2.21 -8.73 3.05
CA VAL A 118 -1.30 -8.85 1.92
C VAL A 118 -1.52 -10.19 1.26
N ILE A 119 -1.74 -10.17 -0.05
CA ILE A 119 -2.08 -11.36 -0.82
C ILE A 119 -0.82 -11.88 -1.48
N ARG A 120 -0.49 -13.14 -1.21
CA ARG A 120 0.67 -13.83 -1.75
C ARG A 120 0.24 -15.10 -2.46
N TYR A 121 0.90 -15.36 -3.57
CA TYR A 121 0.72 -16.58 -4.35
C TYR A 121 2.08 -17.07 -4.81
N LYS A 122 2.54 -18.20 -4.26
CA LYS A 122 3.87 -18.77 -4.47
C LYS A 122 4.95 -17.73 -4.12
N ASN A 123 5.64 -17.23 -5.14
CA ASN A 123 6.71 -16.23 -5.00
C ASN A 123 6.25 -14.80 -5.30
N ASP A 124 4.99 -14.63 -5.70
CA ASP A 124 4.42 -13.36 -6.14
C ASP A 124 3.62 -12.66 -5.05
N TRP A 125 3.70 -11.33 -5.07
CA TRP A 125 2.97 -10.44 -4.17
C TRP A 125 1.87 -9.76 -4.98
N LEU A 126 0.62 -10.14 -4.73
CA LEU A 126 -0.52 -9.80 -5.58
C LEU A 126 -1.32 -8.59 -5.09
N GLY A 127 -0.82 -7.86 -4.10
CA GLY A 127 -1.45 -6.64 -3.60
C GLY A 127 -1.92 -6.75 -2.15
N CYS A 128 -2.81 -5.81 -1.79
CA CYS A 128 -3.36 -5.70 -0.44
C CYS A 128 -4.89 -5.56 -0.50
N GLY A 129 -5.61 -6.30 0.32
CA GLY A 129 -7.07 -6.22 0.46
C GLY A 129 -7.50 -5.66 1.79
N LYS A 130 -8.67 -5.01 1.83
CA LYS A 130 -9.35 -4.69 3.10
C LYS A 130 -10.14 -5.92 3.51
N ASN A 131 -9.96 -6.37 4.74
CA ASN A 131 -10.77 -7.42 5.33
C ASN A 131 -11.99 -6.80 6.01
N SER A 132 -13.20 -7.19 5.59
CA SER A 132 -14.47 -6.77 6.16
C SER A 132 -15.44 -7.92 6.06
N ASP A 133 -16.07 -8.31 7.17
CA ASP A 133 -17.19 -9.26 7.19
C ASP A 133 -16.86 -10.62 6.53
N GLY A 134 -15.68 -11.17 6.83
CA GLY A 134 -15.22 -12.44 6.26
C GLY A 134 -14.90 -12.38 4.76
N LYS A 135 -14.74 -11.17 4.21
CA LYS A 135 -14.43 -10.92 2.81
C LYS A 135 -13.23 -9.99 2.66
N ILE A 136 -12.28 -10.41 1.85
CA ILE A 136 -11.12 -9.60 1.49
C ILE A 136 -11.44 -8.86 0.19
N GLN A 137 -11.69 -7.57 0.31
CA GLN A 137 -12.01 -6.67 -0.79
C GLN A 137 -10.79 -6.47 -1.71
N ASN A 138 -11.02 -6.67 -3.00
CA ASN A 138 -10.00 -6.52 -4.03
C ASN A 138 -9.55 -5.07 -4.21
N ASN A 139 -8.23 -4.84 -4.27
CA ASN A 139 -7.66 -3.54 -4.65
C ASN A 139 -6.59 -3.64 -5.74
N VAL A 140 -6.66 -4.68 -6.57
CA VAL A 140 -5.84 -4.75 -7.79
C VAL A 140 -6.28 -3.61 -8.72
N PRO A 141 -5.37 -2.73 -9.16
CA PRO A 141 -5.69 -1.64 -10.08
C PRO A 141 -6.37 -2.15 -11.34
N LYS A 142 -7.38 -1.45 -11.86
CA LYS A 142 -8.22 -1.93 -12.97
C LYS A 142 -7.38 -2.26 -14.21
N GLU A 143 -6.40 -1.41 -14.48
CA GLU A 143 -5.43 -1.49 -15.56
C GLU A 143 -4.48 -2.69 -15.45
N ARG A 144 -4.34 -3.29 -14.25
CA ARG A 144 -3.49 -4.47 -14.00
C ARG A 144 -4.28 -5.78 -13.89
N ARG A 145 -5.60 -5.73 -14.07
CA ARG A 145 -6.43 -6.93 -13.96
C ARG A 145 -6.27 -7.81 -15.20
N LEU A 146 -6.29 -9.12 -14.98
CA LEU A 146 -6.37 -10.08 -16.07
C LEU A 146 -7.68 -9.87 -16.82
N LYS A 147 -7.59 -9.64 -18.13
CA LYS A 147 -8.76 -9.57 -19.00
C LYS A 147 -9.33 -10.98 -19.16
N SER A 148 -10.65 -11.09 -19.23
CA SER A 148 -11.36 -12.36 -19.40
C SER A 148 -11.00 -13.14 -20.67
N ASN A 149 -10.29 -12.51 -21.63
CA ASN A 149 -9.98 -13.06 -22.95
C ASN A 149 -8.47 -13.17 -23.23
N ALA A 150 -7.63 -13.32 -22.20
CA ALA A 150 -6.27 -13.80 -22.41
C ALA A 150 -6.30 -15.32 -22.34
N HIS A 151 -6.44 -15.98 -23.49
CA HIS A 151 -6.02 -17.38 -23.61
C HIS A 151 -4.54 -17.42 -23.21
N LEU A 152 -4.24 -18.09 -22.09
CA LEU A 152 -2.89 -18.53 -21.76
C LEU A 152 -2.50 -19.68 -22.68
#